data_AF-A0A382XVL6-F1
#
_entry.id   AF-A0A382XVL6-F1
#
_cell.length_a   1.000
_cell.length_b   1.000
_cell.length_c   1.000
_cell.angle_alpha   90.00
_cell.angle_beta   90.00
_cell.angle_gamma   90.00
#
_symmetry.space_group_name_H-M   'P 1'
#
loop_
_entity.id
_entity.type
_entity.pdbx_description
1 polymer ?
#
loop_
_entity_poly.entity_id
_entity_poly.type
_entity_poly.pdbx_seq_one_letter_code
_entity_poly.pdbx_strand_id
1 'polypeptide(L)'
;CSDQKNENNEDKDVFFSKVFGEYDAEMGYSIQPTSDGGYIISGATSSYWATDSLPRRVALPAHGVTDAIIAKIDRYGDPEWIKTYGGEQYESAFNAKQTNDGGYFFAGYNSSIGAGLYDFWLVKLNNQGTIAWQKTYGTANADIGFYGDITSDGGFILTGYTVPENRTDKDIWLIKTDGEGNELWSKTFGDSMSQTGTFLQVTDDSGFIVIGETIGSSTQTDIILIKTDNIGIEEWRQVIAEPGSDVPYAIKQTNNGYIMIATTTSMG
;
A
#
# COMPACT_ATOMS: atom_id res chain seq x y z
N CYS A 1 -11.58 28.02 -53.67
CA CYS A 1 -10.24 27.43 -53.43
C CYS A 1 -9.56 28.30 -52.40
N SER A 2 -9.17 27.84 -51.22
CA SER A 2 -9.12 26.50 -50.64
C SER A 2 -8.92 26.72 -49.14
N ASP A 3 -9.57 25.89 -48.34
CA ASP A 3 -9.40 25.78 -46.90
C ASP A 3 -7.93 25.62 -46.50
N GLN A 4 -7.53 26.30 -45.42
CA GLN A 4 -6.56 25.74 -44.48
C GLN A 4 -7.07 25.95 -43.06
N LYS A 5 -7.72 24.89 -42.56
CA LYS A 5 -7.74 24.57 -41.14
C LYS A 5 -6.30 24.36 -40.69
N ASN A 6 -5.84 25.11 -39.71
CA ASN A 6 -4.84 24.61 -38.77
C ASN A 6 -5.57 24.39 -37.45
N GLU A 7 -5.81 23.11 -37.17
CA GLU A 7 -6.32 22.61 -35.90
C GLU A 7 -5.24 22.85 -34.85
N ASN A 8 -5.52 23.77 -33.92
CA ASN A 8 -4.83 23.85 -32.64
C ASN A 8 -5.22 22.62 -31.83
N ASN A 9 -4.51 21.50 -32.02
CA ASN A 9 -4.43 20.45 -31.01
C ASN A 9 -3.46 20.94 -29.93
N GLU A 10 -3.96 21.84 -29.07
CA GLU A 10 -3.34 22.03 -27.76
C GLU A 10 -3.67 20.77 -26.95
N ASP A 11 -2.65 19.93 -26.72
CA ASP A 11 -2.64 18.96 -25.64
C ASP A 11 -2.90 19.75 -24.34
N LYS A 12 -4.17 19.85 -23.97
CA LYS A 12 -4.54 20.37 -22.66
C LYS A 12 -4.11 19.31 -21.67
N ASP A 13 -3.08 19.63 -20.90
CA ASP A 13 -2.73 18.89 -19.70
C ASP A 13 -4.03 18.65 -18.90
N VAL A 14 -4.39 17.37 -18.74
CA VAL A 14 -5.60 16.98 -18.03
C VAL A 14 -5.31 17.10 -16.54
N PHE A 15 -5.71 18.24 -15.97
CA PHE A 15 -5.69 18.45 -14.52
C PHE A 15 -7.11 18.35 -13.98
N PHE A 16 -7.31 17.50 -12.97
CA PHE A 16 -8.53 17.48 -12.18
C PHE A 16 -8.20 17.62 -10.70
N SER A 17 -9.17 18.13 -9.94
CA SER A 17 -9.18 18.09 -8.49
C SER A 17 -10.55 17.57 -8.08
N LYS A 18 -10.56 16.48 -7.32
CA LYS A 18 -11.78 15.80 -6.85
C LYS A 18 -11.63 15.49 -5.37
N VAL A 19 -12.75 15.52 -4.66
CA VAL A 19 -12.84 15.11 -3.26
C VAL A 19 -13.73 13.88 -3.22
N PHE A 20 -13.22 12.81 -2.63
CA PHE A 20 -13.95 11.56 -2.40
C PHE A 20 -14.12 11.41 -0.89
N GLY A 21 -15.37 11.42 -0.43
CA GLY A 21 -15.75 11.54 0.98
C GLY A 21 -16.97 12.46 1.16
N GLU A 22 -17.62 12.40 2.33
CA GLU A 22 -18.74 13.27 2.70
C GLU A 22 -18.62 13.71 4.17
N TYR A 23 -19.29 13.02 5.09
CA TYR A 23 -19.59 13.49 6.44
C TYR A 23 -18.56 13.13 7.52
N ASP A 24 -17.96 11.93 7.48
CA ASP A 24 -16.97 11.51 8.49
C ASP A 24 -15.54 11.55 7.90
N ALA A 25 -14.58 10.89 8.54
CA ALA A 25 -13.19 10.97 8.14
C ALA A 25 -12.88 10.00 6.98
N GLU A 26 -12.37 10.54 5.88
CA GLU A 26 -11.70 9.78 4.82
C GLU A 26 -10.21 10.10 4.76
N MET A 27 -9.40 9.05 4.64
CA MET A 27 -7.95 9.14 4.49
C MET A 27 -7.55 8.51 3.16
N GLY A 28 -6.94 9.28 2.27
CA GLY A 28 -6.31 8.77 1.06
C GLY A 28 -4.85 8.42 1.32
N TYR A 29 -4.44 7.19 0.99
CA TYR A 29 -3.09 6.70 1.25
C TYR A 29 -2.27 6.50 -0.02
N SER A 30 -2.88 6.02 -1.10
CA SER A 30 -2.16 5.83 -2.36
C SER A 30 -3.04 6.08 -3.57
N ILE A 31 -2.40 6.47 -4.68
CA ILE A 31 -2.99 6.53 -6.01
C ILE A 31 -2.03 5.89 -7.00
N GLN A 32 -2.52 5.02 -7.88
CA GLN A 32 -1.72 4.34 -8.90
C GLN A 32 -2.44 4.35 -10.25
N PRO A 33 -1.71 4.56 -11.37
CA PRO A 33 -2.31 4.51 -12.70
C PRO A 33 -2.75 3.08 -13.04
N THR A 34 -3.73 2.98 -13.92
CA THR A 34 -4.26 1.73 -14.45
C THR A 34 -4.12 1.69 -15.97
N SER A 35 -4.14 0.50 -16.56
CA SER A 35 -3.88 0.26 -17.98
C SER A 35 -4.87 0.92 -18.93
N ASP A 36 -6.06 1.26 -18.44
CA ASP A 36 -7.09 1.98 -19.20
C ASP A 36 -6.91 3.51 -19.18
N GLY A 37 -5.86 4.00 -18.50
CA GLY A 37 -5.55 5.42 -18.35
C GLY A 37 -6.22 6.10 -17.15
N GLY A 38 -7.05 5.39 -16.40
CA GLY A 38 -7.59 5.84 -15.11
C GLY A 38 -6.64 5.54 -13.94
N TYR A 39 -7.17 5.63 -12.72
CA TYR A 39 -6.40 5.44 -11.49
C TYR A 39 -7.14 4.61 -10.45
N ILE A 40 -6.39 3.85 -9.65
CA ILE A 40 -6.88 3.18 -8.43
C ILE A 40 -6.36 3.96 -7.22
N ILE A 41 -7.25 4.25 -6.28
CA ILE A 41 -6.97 4.98 -5.04
C ILE A 41 -7.29 4.07 -3.86
N SER A 42 -6.44 4.09 -2.84
CA SER A 42 -6.66 3.35 -1.59
C SER A 42 -6.72 4.27 -0.38
N GLY A 43 -7.46 3.85 0.64
CA GLY A 43 -7.69 4.66 1.82
C GLY A 43 -8.31 3.91 2.99
N ALA A 44 -8.74 4.69 3.98
CA ALA A 44 -9.64 4.27 5.04
C ALA A 44 -10.77 5.27 5.21
N THR A 45 -11.93 4.80 5.69
CA THR A 45 -13.08 5.64 5.98
C THR A 45 -13.74 5.21 7.28
N SER A 46 -14.16 6.17 8.10
CA SER A 46 -15.07 5.93 9.23
C SER A 46 -16.53 6.19 8.84
N SER A 47 -16.80 6.48 7.56
CA SER A 47 -18.11 6.89 7.09
C SER A 47 -19.00 5.71 6.77
N TYR A 48 -20.21 5.74 7.32
CA TYR A 48 -21.24 4.72 7.11
C TYR A 48 -21.76 4.60 5.66
N TRP A 49 -21.41 5.50 4.74
CA TRP A 49 -22.06 5.64 3.43
C TRP A 49 -21.09 5.74 2.23
N ALA A 50 -19.80 5.45 2.40
CA ALA A 50 -18.74 5.75 1.42
C ALA A 50 -18.61 4.80 0.20
N THR A 51 -19.72 4.36 -0.41
CA THR A 51 -19.69 3.54 -1.65
C THR A 51 -20.47 4.14 -2.82
N ASP A 52 -19.97 3.90 -4.03
CA ASP A 52 -20.18 4.57 -5.33
C ASP A 52 -21.57 4.64 -5.96
N SER A 53 -22.64 4.18 -5.31
CA SER A 53 -23.93 4.32 -5.95
C SER A 53 -25.07 4.28 -4.96
N LEU A 54 -25.34 5.38 -4.24
CA LEU A 54 -26.70 5.61 -3.76
C LEU A 54 -27.08 7.06 -3.42
N PRO A 55 -28.32 7.48 -3.76
CA PRO A 55 -29.13 8.27 -2.83
C PRO A 55 -29.39 7.45 -1.56
N ARG A 56 -28.68 7.75 -0.47
CA ARG A 56 -29.12 7.61 0.94
C ARG A 56 -29.68 6.27 1.48
N ARG A 57 -29.44 5.08 0.89
CA ARG A 57 -30.15 3.83 1.29
C ARG A 57 -29.41 2.47 1.16
N VAL A 58 -28.13 2.34 1.52
CA VAL A 58 -27.55 1.01 1.82
C VAL A 58 -27.03 1.09 3.24
N ALA A 59 -27.84 0.59 4.17
CA ALA A 59 -27.34 0.14 5.44
C ALA A 59 -26.75 -1.26 5.19
N LEU A 60 -25.43 -1.39 5.04
CA LEU A 60 -24.83 -2.68 5.34
C LEU A 60 -25.05 -2.92 6.84
N PRO A 61 -25.47 -4.13 7.27
CA PRO A 61 -25.89 -4.37 8.64
C PRO A 61 -24.75 -4.34 9.68
N ALA A 62 -23.50 -4.13 9.26
CA ALA A 62 -22.33 -4.04 10.12
C ALA A 62 -21.26 -3.18 9.44
N HIS A 63 -21.12 -1.93 9.85
CA HIS A 63 -19.92 -1.13 9.57
C HIS A 63 -19.15 -1.00 10.88
N GLY A 64 -17.84 -1.23 10.81
CA GLY A 64 -16.93 -1.11 11.93
C GLY A 64 -16.58 0.34 12.24
N VAL A 65 -15.49 0.53 12.99
CA VAL A 65 -14.99 1.87 13.31
C VAL A 65 -14.31 2.51 12.08
N THR A 66 -13.56 1.71 11.31
CA THR A 66 -13.03 2.12 10.01
C THR A 66 -13.08 0.96 9.02
N ASP A 67 -13.46 1.24 7.78
CA ASP A 67 -13.36 0.30 6.66
C ASP A 67 -12.24 0.73 5.69
N ALA A 68 -11.63 -0.23 5.00
CA ALA A 68 -10.79 0.09 3.85
C ALA A 68 -11.65 0.62 2.70
N ILE A 69 -11.25 1.71 2.06
CA ILE A 69 -11.95 2.27 0.88
C ILE A 69 -11.03 2.20 -0.33
N ILE A 70 -11.57 1.72 -1.46
CA ILE A 70 -10.88 1.67 -2.75
C ILE A 70 -11.75 2.37 -3.78
N ALA A 71 -11.16 3.28 -4.56
CA ALA A 71 -11.83 3.97 -5.66
C ALA A 71 -11.10 3.73 -6.98
N LYS A 72 -11.83 3.27 -8.00
CA LYS A 72 -11.40 3.32 -9.40
C LYS A 72 -12.03 4.56 -10.05
N ILE A 73 -11.17 5.38 -10.61
CA ILE A 73 -11.55 6.59 -11.32
C ILE A 73 -11.03 6.53 -12.75
N ASP A 74 -11.69 7.26 -13.64
CA ASP A 74 -11.23 7.43 -15.01
C ASP A 74 -10.09 8.47 -15.11
N ARG A 75 -9.62 8.73 -16.32
CA ARG A 75 -8.54 9.70 -16.59
C ARG A 75 -8.90 11.16 -16.25
N TYR A 76 -10.17 11.47 -16.06
CA TYR A 76 -10.70 12.79 -15.72
C TYR A 76 -11.04 12.93 -14.23
N GLY A 77 -10.84 11.87 -13.45
CA GLY A 77 -11.16 11.83 -12.03
C GLY A 77 -12.63 11.57 -11.74
N ASP A 78 -13.43 11.15 -12.73
CA ASP A 78 -14.80 10.72 -12.48
C ASP A 78 -14.80 9.27 -11.96
N PRO A 79 -15.58 8.97 -10.92
CA PRO A 79 -15.60 7.63 -10.33
C PRO A 79 -16.26 6.63 -11.28
N GLU A 80 -15.56 5.52 -11.53
CA GLU A 80 -16.14 4.33 -12.12
C GLU A 80 -16.79 3.48 -11.03
N TRP A 81 -16.07 3.30 -9.91
CA TRP A 81 -16.56 2.66 -8.70
C TRP A 81 -15.72 3.05 -7.47
N ILE A 82 -16.30 2.93 -6.29
CA ILE A 82 -15.81 3.26 -4.94
C ILE A 82 -16.47 2.26 -3.99
N LYS A 83 -15.67 1.45 -3.32
CA LYS A 83 -16.14 0.37 -2.47
C LYS A 83 -15.43 0.37 -1.15
N THR A 84 -16.15 -0.03 -0.12
CA THR A 84 -15.60 -0.27 1.21
C THR A 84 -15.49 -1.76 1.48
N TYR A 85 -14.46 -2.13 2.23
CA TYR A 85 -14.17 -3.50 2.63
C TYR A 85 -13.77 -3.47 4.11
N GLY A 86 -14.50 -4.23 4.92
CA GLY A 86 -14.25 -4.30 6.35
C GLY A 86 -15.28 -5.15 7.08
N GLY A 87 -15.20 -5.11 8.40
CA GLY A 87 -16.09 -5.83 9.32
C GLY A 87 -16.58 -4.91 10.43
N GLU A 88 -16.62 -5.40 11.66
CA GLU A 88 -17.11 -4.63 12.82
C GLU A 88 -16.01 -3.83 13.52
N GLN A 89 -14.74 -3.98 13.13
CA GLN A 89 -13.59 -3.37 13.80
C GLN A 89 -12.88 -2.33 12.92
N TYR A 90 -11.56 -2.43 12.80
CA TYR A 90 -10.70 -1.48 12.12
C TYR A 90 -10.05 -2.12 10.91
N GLU A 91 -10.27 -1.53 9.75
CA GLU A 91 -9.64 -1.87 8.50
C GLU A 91 -9.06 -0.63 7.81
N SER A 92 -8.03 -0.84 7.00
CA SER A 92 -7.42 0.20 6.15
C SER A 92 -6.74 -0.43 4.94
N ALA A 93 -6.69 0.29 3.82
CA ALA A 93 -5.91 -0.09 2.64
C ALA A 93 -4.86 0.97 2.32
N PHE A 94 -3.61 0.72 2.70
CA PHE A 94 -2.52 1.69 2.48
C PHE A 94 -1.99 1.70 1.05
N ASN A 95 -2.09 0.58 0.34
CA ASN A 95 -1.66 0.47 -1.04
C ASN A 95 -2.68 -0.31 -1.88
N ALA A 96 -2.91 0.13 -3.12
CA ALA A 96 -3.62 -0.65 -4.14
C ALA A 96 -2.98 -0.52 -5.53
N LYS A 97 -3.06 -1.58 -6.33
CA LYS A 97 -2.53 -1.63 -7.71
C LYS A 97 -3.38 -2.54 -8.59
N GLN A 98 -3.36 -2.29 -9.89
CA GLN A 98 -3.98 -3.17 -10.88
C GLN A 98 -3.14 -4.43 -11.09
N THR A 99 -3.79 -5.59 -11.19
CA THR A 99 -3.14 -6.87 -11.47
C THR A 99 -3.17 -7.20 -12.96
N ASN A 100 -2.27 -8.09 -13.41
CA ASN A 100 -2.12 -8.44 -14.84
C ASN A 100 -3.38 -9.05 -15.48
N ASP A 101 -4.28 -9.62 -14.69
CA ASP A 101 -5.58 -10.15 -15.11
C ASP A 101 -6.66 -9.06 -15.28
N GLY A 102 -6.30 -7.78 -15.11
CA GLY A 102 -7.22 -6.63 -15.18
C GLY A 102 -8.04 -6.40 -13.90
N GLY A 103 -7.86 -7.23 -12.87
CA GLY A 103 -8.37 -6.96 -11.53
C GLY A 103 -7.47 -6.00 -10.75
N TYR A 104 -7.62 -6.00 -9.43
CA TYR A 104 -6.83 -5.15 -8.53
C TYR A 104 -6.42 -5.95 -7.31
N PHE A 105 -5.44 -5.46 -6.56
CA PHE A 105 -5.22 -5.89 -5.19
C PHE A 105 -5.04 -4.68 -4.29
N PHE A 106 -5.22 -4.87 -2.99
CA PHE A 106 -4.78 -3.93 -1.98
C PHE A 106 -4.14 -4.62 -0.78
N ALA A 107 -3.28 -3.87 -0.10
CA ALA A 107 -2.57 -4.25 1.12
C ALA A 107 -2.89 -3.27 2.25
N GLY A 108 -2.99 -3.79 3.47
CA GLY A 108 -3.33 -3.00 4.65
C GLY A 108 -3.37 -3.85 5.92
N TYR A 109 -4.28 -3.52 6.82
CA TYR A 109 -4.57 -4.34 7.99
C TYR A 109 -6.06 -4.62 8.14
N ASN A 110 -6.36 -5.69 8.87
CA ASN A 110 -7.71 -6.05 9.27
C ASN A 110 -7.73 -6.46 10.74
N SER A 111 -8.74 -5.98 11.48
CA SER A 111 -8.93 -6.28 12.90
C SER A 111 -10.22 -7.07 13.16
N SER A 112 -11.04 -7.25 12.12
CA SER A 112 -12.28 -8.03 12.16
C SER A 112 -12.07 -9.53 11.89
N ILE A 113 -11.02 -9.90 11.15
CA ILE A 113 -10.67 -11.28 10.82
C ILE A 113 -9.18 -11.54 11.02
N GLY A 114 -8.84 -12.76 11.45
CA GLY A 114 -7.46 -13.21 11.63
C GLY A 114 -7.18 -13.73 13.05
N ALA A 115 -5.90 -13.79 13.42
CA ALA A 115 -5.40 -14.38 14.67
C ALA A 115 -5.03 -13.33 15.72
N GLY A 116 -4.79 -12.09 15.32
CA GLY A 116 -4.21 -11.05 16.17
C GLY A 116 -5.11 -9.85 16.41
N LEU A 117 -4.50 -8.80 16.97
CA LEU A 117 -5.17 -7.51 17.17
C LEU A 117 -5.36 -6.76 15.84
N TYR A 118 -4.33 -6.84 15.00
CA TYR A 118 -4.32 -6.37 13.63
C TYR A 118 -3.53 -7.41 12.86
N ASP A 119 -4.07 -7.89 11.75
CA ASP A 119 -3.34 -8.78 10.85
C ASP A 119 -3.12 -8.10 9.50
N PHE A 120 -1.97 -8.39 8.88
CA PHE A 120 -1.66 -7.91 7.54
C PHE A 120 -2.72 -8.46 6.61
N TRP A 121 -3.43 -7.58 5.93
CA TRP A 121 -4.51 -7.95 5.02
C TRP A 121 -4.11 -7.77 3.55
N LEU A 122 -4.20 -8.85 2.78
CA LEU A 122 -4.07 -8.84 1.32
C LEU A 122 -5.41 -9.24 0.70
N VAL A 123 -5.91 -8.39 -0.19
CA VAL A 123 -7.18 -8.63 -0.87
C VAL A 123 -6.99 -8.55 -2.37
N LYS A 124 -7.49 -9.56 -3.08
CA LYS A 124 -7.62 -9.55 -4.53
C LYS A 124 -9.04 -9.20 -4.91
N LEU A 125 -9.16 -8.23 -5.81
CA LEU A 125 -10.40 -7.78 -6.42
C LEU A 125 -10.43 -8.19 -7.89
N ASN A 126 -11.64 -8.40 -8.41
CA ASN A 126 -11.87 -8.46 -9.85
C ASN A 126 -11.94 -7.04 -10.46
N ASN A 127 -12.15 -6.95 -11.76
CA ASN A 127 -12.21 -5.66 -12.47
C ASN A 127 -13.39 -4.75 -12.07
N GLN A 128 -14.41 -5.30 -11.38
CA GLN A 128 -15.54 -4.56 -10.82
C GLN A 128 -15.33 -4.19 -9.35
N GLY A 129 -14.16 -4.44 -8.76
CA GLY A 129 -13.92 -4.21 -7.34
C GLY A 129 -14.64 -5.20 -6.42
N THR A 130 -15.07 -6.36 -6.89
CA THR A 130 -15.60 -7.42 -6.01
C THR A 130 -14.46 -8.30 -5.52
N ILE A 131 -14.47 -8.67 -4.23
CA ILE A 131 -13.48 -9.58 -3.64
C ILE A 131 -13.49 -10.91 -4.39
N ALA A 132 -12.37 -11.26 -5.01
CA ALA A 132 -12.10 -12.59 -5.54
C ALA A 132 -11.62 -13.52 -4.43
N TRP A 133 -10.68 -13.04 -3.61
CA TRP A 133 -10.21 -13.69 -2.40
C TRP A 133 -9.56 -12.67 -1.45
N GLN A 134 -9.42 -13.04 -0.19
CA GLN A 134 -8.70 -12.27 0.82
C GLN A 134 -7.93 -13.21 1.76
N LYS A 135 -6.78 -12.73 2.25
CA LYS A 135 -5.89 -13.45 3.17
C LYS A 135 -5.43 -12.50 4.25
N THR A 136 -5.28 -13.04 5.45
CA THR A 136 -4.60 -12.35 6.55
C THR A 136 -3.32 -13.09 6.90
N TYR A 137 -2.29 -12.34 7.26
CA TYR A 137 -1.01 -12.86 7.75
C TYR A 137 -0.68 -12.14 9.05
N GLY A 138 -0.36 -12.88 10.09
CA GLY A 138 0.04 -12.32 11.36
C GLY A 138 0.09 -13.34 12.47
N THR A 139 0.29 -12.83 13.68
CA THR A 139 0.47 -13.56 14.92
C THR A 139 -0.67 -13.21 15.88
N ALA A 140 -0.51 -13.48 17.18
CA ALA A 140 -1.46 -12.98 18.18
C ALA A 140 -1.32 -11.46 18.45
N ASN A 141 -0.24 -10.84 17.98
CA ASN A 141 0.05 -9.42 18.21
C ASN A 141 -0.46 -8.55 17.06
N ALA A 142 0.12 -7.36 16.88
CA ALA A 142 -0.18 -6.46 15.78
C ALA A 142 0.80 -6.70 14.64
N ASP A 143 0.25 -6.97 13.46
CA ASP A 143 0.95 -7.20 12.21
C ASP A 143 0.28 -6.32 11.15
N ILE A 144 0.98 -5.29 10.67
CA ILE A 144 0.40 -4.28 9.76
C ILE A 144 1.18 -4.28 8.45
N GLY A 145 0.44 -4.42 7.35
CA GLY A 145 0.98 -4.28 6.01
C GLY A 145 0.83 -2.89 5.46
N PHE A 146 1.91 -2.28 4.98
CA PHE A 146 1.88 -0.92 4.43
C PHE A 146 1.95 -0.88 2.91
N TYR A 147 2.63 -1.84 2.29
CA TYR A 147 2.86 -1.80 0.85
C TYR A 147 2.94 -3.19 0.23
N GLY A 148 2.55 -3.30 -1.03
CA GLY A 148 2.67 -4.50 -1.82
C GLY A 148 3.08 -4.22 -3.26
N ASP A 149 3.67 -5.23 -3.91
CA ASP A 149 3.92 -5.21 -5.35
C ASP A 149 3.68 -6.58 -5.99
N ILE A 150 3.48 -6.58 -7.29
CA ILE A 150 3.29 -7.80 -8.08
C ILE A 150 4.65 -8.31 -8.52
N THR A 151 4.90 -9.58 -8.28
CA THR A 151 6.12 -10.23 -8.72
C THR A 151 5.98 -10.79 -10.14
N SER A 152 7.11 -10.98 -10.83
CA SER A 152 7.14 -11.42 -12.24
C SER A 152 6.52 -12.81 -12.47
N ASP A 153 6.43 -13.63 -11.43
CA ASP A 153 5.75 -14.93 -11.41
C ASP A 153 4.23 -14.84 -11.20
N GLY A 154 3.67 -13.63 -11.09
CA GLY A 154 2.24 -13.39 -10.88
C GLY A 154 1.78 -13.48 -9.42
N GLY A 155 2.69 -13.66 -8.47
CA GLY A 155 2.40 -13.54 -7.04
C GLY A 155 2.54 -12.11 -6.50
N PHE A 156 2.61 -12.00 -5.18
CA PHE A 156 2.79 -10.71 -4.50
C PHE A 156 4.01 -10.74 -3.59
N ILE A 157 4.64 -9.58 -3.43
CA ILE A 157 5.63 -9.30 -2.40
C ILE A 157 5.08 -8.16 -1.54
N LEU A 158 5.14 -8.35 -0.23
CA LEU A 158 4.44 -7.51 0.74
C LEU A 158 5.40 -7.05 1.82
N THR A 159 5.28 -5.79 2.28
CA THR A 159 6.05 -5.30 3.41
C THR A 159 5.21 -4.53 4.43
N GLY A 160 5.72 -4.51 5.66
CA GLY A 160 5.12 -3.86 6.79
C GLY A 160 5.95 -4.10 8.05
N TYR A 161 5.27 -4.31 9.17
CA TYR A 161 5.90 -4.85 10.37
C TYR A 161 5.13 -6.03 10.94
N THR A 162 5.87 -6.84 11.70
CA THR A 162 5.32 -7.84 12.62
C THR A 162 5.81 -7.55 14.03
N VAL A 163 5.04 -7.95 15.03
CA VAL A 163 5.47 -7.95 16.43
C VAL A 163 5.65 -9.40 16.87
N PRO A 164 6.89 -9.94 16.88
CA PRO A 164 7.12 -11.33 17.21
C PRO A 164 6.56 -11.73 18.58
N GLU A 165 6.19 -13.00 18.73
CA GLU A 165 5.68 -13.52 19.99
C GLU A 165 6.69 -13.32 21.13
N ASN A 166 6.24 -12.84 22.29
CA ASN A 166 7.06 -12.49 23.46
C ASN A 166 7.95 -11.25 23.30
N ARG A 167 7.73 -10.43 22.28
CA ARG A 167 8.39 -9.13 22.09
C ARG A 167 7.37 -8.00 22.05
N THR A 168 7.84 -6.78 22.30
CA THR A 168 7.03 -5.55 22.19
C THR A 168 7.53 -4.61 21.11
N ASP A 169 8.72 -4.89 20.58
CA ASP A 169 9.33 -4.19 19.46
C ASP A 169 8.93 -4.80 18.13
N LYS A 170 8.99 -3.98 17.09
CA LYS A 170 8.57 -4.31 15.73
C LYS A 170 9.77 -4.75 14.90
N ASP A 171 9.58 -5.77 14.07
CA ASP A 171 10.53 -6.13 13.02
C ASP A 171 9.91 -5.84 11.65
N ILE A 172 10.72 -5.42 10.68
CA ILE A 172 10.28 -5.33 9.27
C ILE A 172 9.88 -6.72 8.83
N TRP A 173 8.71 -6.82 8.19
CA TRP A 173 8.23 -8.08 7.66
C TRP A 173 8.17 -8.02 6.14
N LEU A 174 8.69 -9.06 5.49
CA LEU A 174 8.64 -9.25 4.05
C LEU A 174 7.99 -10.61 3.75
N ILE A 175 6.90 -10.62 3.00
CA ILE A 175 6.13 -11.84 2.69
C ILE A 175 6.03 -11.98 1.18
N LYS A 176 6.43 -13.14 0.66
CA LYS A 176 6.20 -13.53 -0.73
C LYS A 176 5.06 -14.53 -0.79
N THR A 177 4.15 -14.31 -1.71
CA THR A 177 2.99 -15.19 -1.94
C THR A 177 2.93 -15.66 -3.40
N ASP A 178 2.08 -16.64 -3.66
CA ASP A 178 1.61 -16.98 -5.00
C ASP A 178 0.46 -16.02 -5.44
N GLY A 179 -0.06 -16.23 -6.65
CA GLY A 179 -1.17 -15.42 -7.19
C GLY A 179 -2.52 -15.62 -6.50
N GLU A 180 -2.65 -16.63 -5.63
CA GLU A 180 -3.83 -16.90 -4.81
C GLU A 180 -3.65 -16.39 -3.36
N GLY A 181 -2.53 -15.72 -3.08
CA GLY A 181 -2.19 -15.20 -1.77
C GLY A 181 -1.75 -16.28 -0.77
N ASN A 182 -1.39 -17.48 -1.21
CA ASN A 182 -0.78 -18.46 -0.31
C ASN A 182 0.69 -18.06 -0.07
N GLU A 183 1.12 -18.06 1.19
CA GLU A 183 2.51 -17.74 1.54
C GLU A 183 3.47 -18.78 0.94
N LEU A 184 4.47 -18.30 0.20
CA LEU A 184 5.60 -19.10 -0.28
C LEU A 184 6.75 -19.04 0.71
N TRP A 185 7.03 -17.84 1.22
CA TRP A 185 7.97 -17.62 2.31
C TRP A 185 7.71 -16.26 2.96
N SER A 186 8.16 -16.12 4.20
CA SER A 186 8.26 -14.84 4.89
C SER A 186 9.63 -14.67 5.57
N LYS A 187 10.07 -13.43 5.72
CA LYS A 187 11.33 -13.02 6.35
C LYS A 187 11.08 -11.85 7.28
N THR A 188 11.69 -11.90 8.45
CA THR A 188 11.71 -10.78 9.39
C THR A 188 13.10 -10.16 9.39
N PHE A 189 13.17 -8.84 9.30
CA PHE A 189 14.40 -8.07 9.43
C PHE A 189 14.24 -7.13 10.62
N GLY A 190 14.97 -7.46 11.68
CA GLY A 190 14.82 -6.87 12.99
C GLY A 190 16.13 -6.89 13.75
N ASP A 191 16.24 -6.01 14.74
CA ASP A 191 17.23 -6.10 15.82
C ASP A 191 16.55 -5.74 17.15
N SER A 192 17.26 -5.16 18.13
CA SER A 192 16.64 -4.75 19.40
C SER A 192 15.77 -3.50 19.29
N MET A 193 15.70 -2.87 18.12
CA MET A 193 14.99 -1.63 17.87
C MET A 193 13.72 -1.88 17.06
N SER A 194 12.70 -1.05 17.29
CA SER A 194 11.49 -1.09 16.46
C SER A 194 11.78 -0.62 15.04
N GLN A 195 11.46 -1.48 14.08
CA GLN A 195 11.66 -1.26 12.65
C GLN A 195 10.35 -1.51 11.89
N THR A 196 10.14 -0.78 10.80
CA THR A 196 8.92 -0.90 9.97
C THR A 196 9.24 -0.67 8.51
N GLY A 197 8.89 -1.63 7.65
CA GLY A 197 8.97 -1.45 6.20
C GLY A 197 7.78 -0.62 5.72
N THR A 198 8.05 0.52 5.06
CA THR A 198 7.01 1.45 4.61
C THR A 198 6.78 1.39 3.10
N PHE A 199 7.80 0.99 2.34
CA PHE A 199 7.72 0.87 0.89
C PHE A 199 8.66 -0.24 0.39
N LEU A 200 8.27 -0.92 -0.68
CA LEU A 200 9.10 -1.92 -1.35
C LEU A 200 9.04 -1.78 -2.87
N GLN A 201 10.07 -2.28 -3.54
CA GLN A 201 10.08 -2.43 -5.00
C GLN A 201 10.77 -3.73 -5.42
N VAL A 202 10.18 -4.42 -6.40
CA VAL A 202 10.86 -5.50 -7.13
C VAL A 202 11.96 -4.90 -7.99
N THR A 203 13.16 -5.45 -7.91
CA THR A 203 14.33 -4.98 -8.64
C THR A 203 14.59 -5.78 -9.92
N ASP A 204 15.37 -5.21 -10.85
CA ASP A 204 15.65 -5.81 -12.17
C ASP A 204 16.32 -7.19 -12.09
N ASP A 205 17.03 -7.48 -11.00
CA ASP A 205 17.63 -8.78 -10.67
C ASP A 205 16.63 -9.77 -10.05
N SER A 206 15.33 -9.43 -10.06
CA SER A 206 14.23 -10.16 -9.40
C SER A 206 14.30 -10.21 -7.87
N GLY A 207 15.23 -9.46 -7.24
CA GLY A 207 15.25 -9.24 -5.80
C GLY A 207 14.27 -8.15 -5.36
N PHE A 208 14.46 -7.67 -4.13
CA PHE A 208 13.59 -6.67 -3.54
C PHE A 208 14.38 -5.61 -2.79
N ILE A 209 14.05 -4.34 -3.01
CA ILE A 209 14.52 -3.23 -2.17
C ILE A 209 13.38 -2.79 -1.27
N VAL A 210 13.63 -2.78 0.04
CA VAL A 210 12.70 -2.30 1.07
C VAL A 210 13.30 -1.05 1.70
N ILE A 211 12.49 -0.04 1.91
CA ILE A 211 12.82 1.11 2.75
C ILE A 211 11.85 1.18 3.92
N GLY A 212 12.31 1.73 5.01
CA GLY A 212 11.55 1.77 6.23
C GLY A 212 12.15 2.67 7.29
N GLU A 213 11.50 2.64 8.43
CA GLU A 213 11.85 3.40 9.61
C GLU A 213 12.52 2.49 10.63
N THR A 214 13.53 3.00 11.34
CA THR A 214 14.13 2.38 12.51
C THR A 214 14.22 3.42 13.62
N ILE A 215 13.80 3.10 14.85
CA ILE A 215 13.95 4.02 15.98
C ILE A 215 15.28 3.68 16.64
N GLY A 216 16.31 4.50 16.48
CA GLY A 216 17.62 4.28 17.10
C GLY A 216 17.61 4.38 18.64
N SER A 217 18.79 4.34 19.26
CA SER A 217 18.90 4.42 20.74
C SER A 217 18.45 5.76 21.35
N SER A 218 18.37 6.80 20.52
CA SER A 218 17.63 8.03 20.79
C SER A 218 16.27 7.88 20.13
N THR A 219 15.17 8.28 20.77
CA THR A 219 13.75 8.16 20.32
C THR A 219 13.40 8.79 18.96
N GLN A 220 14.40 9.15 18.17
CA GLN A 220 14.36 9.63 16.80
C GLN A 220 14.17 8.48 15.83
N THR A 221 13.50 8.77 14.71
CA THR A 221 13.31 7.82 13.61
C THR A 221 14.40 8.05 12.58
N ASP A 222 15.09 7.00 12.18
CA ASP A 222 16.09 6.98 11.11
C ASP A 222 15.58 6.14 9.93
N ILE A 223 16.23 6.25 8.77
CA ILE A 223 15.87 5.47 7.58
C ILE A 223 16.69 4.19 7.55
N ILE A 224 16.03 3.06 7.27
CA ILE A 224 16.67 1.78 6.95
C ILE A 224 16.33 1.34 5.53
N LEU A 225 17.33 0.86 4.81
CA LEU A 225 17.23 0.26 3.48
C LEU A 225 17.72 -1.19 3.57
N ILE A 226 16.98 -2.11 2.98
CA ILE A 226 17.32 -3.53 2.93
C ILE A 226 17.14 -4.02 1.51
N LYS A 227 18.23 -4.49 0.90
CA LYS A 227 18.19 -5.19 -0.38
C LYS A 227 18.29 -6.68 -0.15
N THR A 228 17.40 -7.42 -0.79
CA THR A 228 17.37 -8.87 -0.77
C THR A 228 17.44 -9.45 -2.18
N ASP A 229 17.82 -10.72 -2.26
CA ASP A 229 17.66 -11.54 -3.45
C ASP A 229 16.18 -11.96 -3.65
N ASN A 230 15.92 -12.77 -4.68
CA ASN A 230 14.57 -13.20 -5.04
C ASN A 230 13.93 -14.21 -4.06
N ILE A 231 14.69 -14.75 -3.09
CA ILE A 231 14.21 -15.65 -2.04
C ILE A 231 14.24 -14.99 -0.65
N GLY A 232 14.48 -13.67 -0.61
CA GLY A 232 14.44 -12.86 0.60
C GLY A 232 15.68 -12.98 1.48
N ILE A 233 16.81 -13.49 0.94
CA ILE A 233 18.10 -13.40 1.65
C ILE A 233 18.63 -11.99 1.48
N GLU A 234 19.02 -11.37 2.59
CA GLU A 234 19.64 -10.05 2.57
C GLU A 234 20.99 -10.07 1.86
N GLU A 235 21.13 -9.19 0.86
CA GLU A 235 22.40 -8.94 0.18
C GLU A 235 23.17 -7.83 0.87
N TRP A 236 22.47 -6.76 1.25
CA TRP A 236 23.00 -5.66 2.03
C TRP A 236 21.90 -4.87 2.73
N ARG A 237 22.28 -4.17 3.79
CA ARG A 237 21.46 -3.15 4.44
C ARG A 237 22.24 -1.87 4.66
N GLN A 238 21.53 -0.75 4.70
CA GLN A 238 22.09 0.56 5.02
C GLN A 238 21.14 1.30 5.96
N VAL A 239 21.69 1.94 6.99
CA VAL A 239 20.96 2.87 7.86
C VAL A 239 21.46 4.27 7.55
N ILE A 240 20.54 5.20 7.33
CA ILE A 240 20.80 6.63 7.21
C ILE A 240 20.25 7.25 8.49
N ALA A 241 21.16 7.59 9.40
CA ALA A 241 20.84 8.19 10.69
C ALA A 241 21.41 9.60 10.73
N GLU A 242 20.53 10.61 10.71
CA GLU A 242 20.86 12.01 10.87
C GLU A 242 20.25 12.57 12.16
N PRO A 243 20.68 13.74 12.65
CA PRO A 243 20.00 14.39 13.77
C PRO A 243 18.55 14.73 13.40
N GLY A 244 17.59 14.40 14.24
CA GLY A 244 16.16 14.62 13.99
C GLY A 244 15.44 13.33 13.62
N SER A 245 14.20 13.46 13.15
CA SER A 245 13.42 12.35 12.59
C SER A 245 13.49 12.38 11.07
N ASP A 246 13.84 11.24 10.49
CA ASP A 246 13.93 10.98 9.07
C ASP A 246 12.87 9.95 8.64
N VAL A 247 12.09 10.27 7.61
CA VAL A 247 10.96 9.43 7.17
C VAL A 247 11.07 9.16 5.66
N PRO A 248 11.22 7.89 5.24
CA PRO A 248 11.25 7.54 3.82
C PRO A 248 9.84 7.38 3.24
N TYR A 249 9.64 7.82 2.00
CA TYR A 249 8.34 7.71 1.31
C TYR A 249 8.36 6.77 0.10
N ALA A 250 9.41 6.83 -0.71
CA ALA A 250 9.49 6.03 -1.93
C ALA A 250 10.94 5.81 -2.36
N ILE A 251 11.19 4.69 -3.00
CA ILE A 251 12.46 4.36 -3.64
C ILE A 251 12.23 3.83 -5.06
N LYS A 252 13.13 4.20 -5.97
CA LYS A 252 13.12 3.73 -7.35
C LYS A 252 14.52 3.29 -7.78
N GLN A 253 14.62 2.07 -8.32
CA GLN A 253 15.82 1.60 -8.99
C GLN A 253 16.07 2.42 -10.27
N THR A 254 17.34 2.70 -10.50
CA THR A 254 17.91 3.32 -11.69
C THR A 254 18.98 2.41 -12.26
N ASN A 255 19.47 2.69 -13.46
CA ASN A 255 20.51 1.88 -14.11
C ASN A 255 21.78 1.69 -13.26
N ASN A 256 22.08 2.62 -12.36
CA ASN A 256 23.33 2.65 -11.58
C ASN A 256 23.10 2.70 -10.05
N GLY A 257 21.90 2.40 -9.55
CA GLY A 257 21.60 2.46 -8.11
C GLY A 257 20.14 2.79 -7.81
N TYR A 258 19.89 3.58 -6.76
CA TYR A 258 18.54 3.91 -6.31
C TYR A 258 18.37 5.41 -6.06
N ILE A 259 17.19 5.94 -6.34
CA ILE A 259 16.75 7.27 -5.93
C ILE A 259 15.68 7.09 -4.86
N MET A 260 15.86 7.75 -3.72
CA MET A 260 14.91 7.75 -2.61
C MET A 260 14.41 9.17 -2.34
N ILE A 261 13.14 9.28 -1.98
CA ILE A 261 12.55 10.52 -1.46
C ILE A 261 12.21 10.31 0.01
N ALA A 262 12.68 11.22 0.86
CA ALA A 262 12.49 11.20 2.31
C ALA A 262 12.36 12.64 2.84
N THR A 263 11.82 12.78 4.04
CA THR A 263 11.87 14.03 4.82
C THR A 263 12.84 13.87 5.98
N THR A 264 13.41 14.98 6.42
CA THR A 264 14.24 15.08 7.63
C THR A 264 13.82 16.30 8.42
N THR A 265 13.81 16.20 9.75
CA THR A 265 13.74 17.36 10.64
C THR A 265 15.12 17.90 11.03
N SER A 266 16.19 17.33 10.47
CA SER A 266 17.54 17.87 10.55
C SER A 266 17.60 19.25 9.92
N MET A 267 18.29 20.18 10.59
CA MET A 267 18.82 21.37 9.93
C MET A 267 20.25 21.02 9.56
N GLY A 268 20.49 20.63 8.30
CA GLY A 268 21.79 20.10 7.83
C GLY A 268 23.02 20.92 8.15
#